data_AF-A0A5Q0EKE2-F1
#
_entry.id   AF-A0A5Q0EKE2-F1
#
_cell.length_a   1.000
_cell.length_b   1.000
_cell.length_c   1.000
_cell.angle_alpha   90.00
_cell.angle_beta   90.00
_cell.angle_gamma   90.00
#
_symmetry.space_group_name_H-M   'P 1'
#
loop_
_entity.id
_entity.type
_entity.pdbx_description
1 polymer ?
#
loop_
_entity_poly.entity_id
_entity_poly.type
_entity_poly.pdbx_seq_one_letter_code
_entity_poly.pdbx_strand_id
1 'polypeptide(L)'
;MAFSREALQQALELSQEIQTLAEAEDWQQLAERDERRMQLLRSCLDQGIPEAEQGFARAILQQIQGLNDALRTRLDKERNEVQEALKLLQKRKEASSAYDRCP
;
A
#
# COMPACT_ATOMS: atom_id res chain seq x y z
N MET A 1 26.00 2.56 -13.63
CA MET A 1 24.66 3.10 -14.01
C MET A 1 24.43 4.34 -13.15
N ALA A 2 23.73 5.34 -13.67
CA ALA A 2 23.55 6.64 -13.03
C ALA A 2 22.12 6.75 -12.44
N PHE A 3 21.98 7.52 -11.36
CA PHE A 3 20.68 7.90 -10.80
C PHE A 3 19.70 8.35 -11.90
N SER A 4 18.49 7.78 -11.89
CA SER A 4 17.45 8.09 -12.87
C SER A 4 16.31 8.89 -12.25
N ARG A 5 16.21 10.16 -12.67
CA ARG A 5 15.07 11.03 -12.34
C ARG A 5 13.75 10.42 -12.81
N GLU A 6 13.74 9.86 -14.02
CA GLU A 6 12.55 9.26 -14.63
C GLU A 6 12.04 8.09 -13.80
N ALA A 7 12.93 7.23 -13.32
CA ALA A 7 12.54 6.11 -12.48
C ALA A 7 11.99 6.55 -11.11
N LEU A 8 12.52 7.65 -10.54
CA LEU A 8 11.98 8.22 -9.31
C LEU A 8 10.61 8.88 -9.52
N GLN A 9 10.42 9.55 -10.65
CA GLN A 9 9.12 10.12 -11.04
C GLN A 9 8.09 9.01 -11.26
N GLN A 10 8.47 7.93 -11.95
CA GLN A 10 7.63 6.77 -12.15
C GLN A 10 7.24 6.10 -10.82
N ALA A 11 8.14 6.08 -9.83
CA ALA A 11 7.79 5.59 -8.49
C ALA A 11 6.75 6.47 -7.77
N LEU A 12 6.75 7.78 -8.03
CA LEU A 12 5.71 8.69 -7.53
C LEU A 12 4.37 8.43 -8.21
N GLU A 13 4.36 8.28 -9.53
CA GLU A 13 3.15 7.95 -10.30
C GLU A 13 2.53 6.63 -9.81
N LEU A 14 3.34 5.58 -9.65
CA LEU A 14 2.88 4.32 -9.06
C LEU A 14 2.32 4.51 -7.64
N SER A 15 2.88 5.41 -6.84
CA SER A 15 2.35 5.70 -5.50
C SER A 15 0.97 6.36 -5.54
N GLN A 16 0.69 7.17 -6.54
CA GLN A 16 -0.61 7.79 -6.75
C GLN A 16 -1.62 6.76 -7.27
N GLU A 17 -1.20 5.90 -8.21
CA GLU A 17 -2.04 4.80 -8.71
C GLU A 17 -2.42 3.83 -7.58
N ILE A 18 -1.47 3.49 -6.69
CA ILE A 18 -1.72 2.65 -5.52
C ILE A 18 -2.82 3.24 -4.63
N GLN A 19 -2.87 4.56 -4.47
CA GLN A 19 -3.96 5.21 -3.72
C GLN A 19 -5.32 5.03 -4.41
N THR A 20 -5.37 5.22 -5.73
CA THR A 20 -6.59 4.99 -6.51
C THR A 20 -7.04 3.52 -6.48
N LEU A 21 -6.10 2.58 -6.50
CA LEU A 21 -6.40 1.15 -6.36
C LEU A 21 -6.91 0.80 -4.97
N ALA A 22 -6.35 1.43 -3.93
CA ALA A 22 -6.86 1.30 -2.57
C ALA A 22 -8.27 1.89 -2.43
N GLU A 23 -8.55 2.99 -3.14
CA GLU A 23 -9.89 3.58 -3.29
C GLU A 23 -10.89 2.65 -3.93
N ALA A 24 -10.47 1.92 -4.95
CA ALA A 24 -11.28 0.95 -5.66
C ALA A 24 -11.32 -0.44 -5.00
N GLU A 25 -10.65 -0.63 -3.86
CA GLU A 25 -10.48 -1.92 -3.17
C GLU A 25 -9.87 -3.03 -4.06
N ASP A 26 -9.13 -2.66 -5.10
CA ASP A 26 -8.43 -3.61 -5.97
C ASP A 26 -7.08 -4.01 -5.35
N TRP A 27 -7.17 -4.87 -4.33
CA TRP A 27 -6.02 -5.29 -3.54
C TRP A 27 -4.99 -6.08 -4.33
N GLN A 28 -5.41 -6.80 -5.38
CA GLN A 28 -4.51 -7.59 -6.20
C GLN A 28 -3.62 -6.68 -7.05
N GLN A 29 -4.22 -5.77 -7.82
CA GLN A 29 -3.45 -4.83 -8.63
C GLN A 29 -2.62 -3.90 -7.75
N LEU A 30 -3.12 -3.53 -6.57
CA LEU A 30 -2.37 -2.73 -5.60
C LEU A 30 -1.04 -3.39 -5.23
N ALA A 31 -1.05 -4.69 -4.91
CA ALA A 31 0.15 -5.42 -4.54
C ALA A 31 1.17 -5.48 -5.68
N GLU A 32 0.72 -5.72 -6.91
CA GLU A 32 1.58 -5.76 -8.10
C GLU A 32 2.25 -4.39 -8.37
N ARG A 33 1.48 -3.29 -8.24
CA ARG A 33 2.01 -1.93 -8.41
C ARG A 33 2.97 -1.54 -7.30
N ASP A 34 2.71 -1.96 -6.07
CA ASP A 34 3.60 -1.69 -4.93
C ASP A 34 4.94 -2.41 -5.08
N GLU A 35 4.93 -3.68 -5.51
CA GLU A 35 6.16 -4.42 -5.78
C GLU A 35 6.99 -3.72 -6.86
N ARG A 36 6.34 -3.30 -7.95
CA ARG A 36 7.03 -2.57 -9.04
C ARG A 36 7.62 -1.24 -8.55
N ARG A 37 6.87 -0.49 -7.76
CA ARG A 37 7.33 0.76 -7.15
C ARG A 37 8.55 0.53 -6.27
N MET A 38 8.51 -0.50 -5.43
CA MET A 38 9.61 -0.84 -4.52
C MET A 38 10.88 -1.23 -5.28
N GLN A 39 10.76 -1.97 -6.39
CA GLN A 39 11.88 -2.28 -7.27
C GLN A 39 12.53 -1.00 -7.83
N LEU A 40 11.72 -0.05 -8.33
CA LEU A 40 12.21 1.23 -8.85
C LEU A 40 12.92 2.04 -7.76
N LEU A 41 12.31 2.19 -6.59
CA LEU A 41 12.89 2.94 -5.47
C LEU A 41 14.22 2.34 -5.02
N ARG A 42 14.31 1.01 -4.86
CA ARG A 42 15.58 0.34 -4.52
C ARG A 42 16.63 0.61 -5.59
N SER A 43 16.29 0.41 -6.86
CA SER A 43 17.22 0.61 -7.96
C SER A 43 17.77 2.05 -8.04
N CYS A 44 16.95 3.05 -7.72
CA CYS A 44 17.35 4.46 -7.70
C CYS A 44 18.20 4.83 -6.48
N LEU A 45 17.83 4.32 -5.30
CA LEU A 45 18.46 4.71 -4.04
C LEU A 45 19.79 3.97 -3.83
N ASP A 46 19.92 2.74 -4.32
CA ASP A 46 21.16 1.93 -4.20
C ASP A 46 22.34 2.55 -4.96
N GLN A 47 22.07 3.40 -5.96
CA GLN A 47 23.10 4.03 -6.80
C GLN A 47 23.69 5.31 -6.17
N GLY A 48 23.13 5.77 -5.06
CA GLY A 48 23.47 7.06 -4.45
C GLY A 48 22.90 8.23 -5.27
N ILE A 49 22.35 9.23 -4.58
CA ILE A 49 21.76 10.40 -5.23
C ILE A 49 22.84 11.49 -5.39
N PRO A 50 23.15 11.93 -6.64
CA PRO A 50 24.07 13.02 -6.87
C PRO A 50 23.64 14.30 -6.14
N GLU A 51 24.58 15.10 -5.66
CA GLU A 51 24.26 16.30 -4.86
C GLU A 51 23.34 17.29 -5.58
N ALA A 52 23.54 17.49 -6.89
CA ALA A 52 22.68 18.31 -7.74
C ALA A 52 21.22 17.81 -7.81
N GLU A 53 20.98 16.54 -7.50
CA GLU A 53 19.68 15.87 -7.57
C GLU A 53 18.98 15.73 -6.23
N GLN A 54 19.69 15.95 -5.12
CA GLN A 54 19.18 15.70 -3.77
C GLN A 54 17.93 16.53 -3.45
N GLY A 55 17.86 17.77 -3.92
CA GLY A 55 16.68 18.63 -3.72
C GLY A 55 15.42 18.07 -4.39
N PHE A 56 15.55 17.65 -5.65
CA PHE A 56 14.48 17.01 -6.40
C PHE A 56 14.08 15.67 -5.78
N ALA A 57 15.06 14.81 -5.52
CA ALA A 57 14.81 13.50 -4.97
C ALA A 57 14.14 13.57 -3.59
N ARG A 58 14.57 14.51 -2.74
CA ARG A 58 13.93 14.76 -1.43
C ARG A 58 12.47 15.17 -1.58
N ALA A 59 12.16 16.09 -2.49
CA ALA A 59 10.79 16.55 -2.71
C ALA A 59 9.86 15.41 -3.19
N ILE A 60 10.35 14.54 -4.07
CA ILE A 60 9.59 13.37 -4.53
C ILE A 60 9.43 12.33 -3.42
N LEU A 61 10.51 11.99 -2.70
CA LEU A 61 10.45 11.02 -1.61
C LEU A 61 9.52 11.46 -0.48
N GLN A 62 9.48 12.77 -0.17
CA GLN A 62 8.52 13.32 0.79
C GLN A 62 7.06 13.15 0.34
N GLN A 63 6.77 13.33 -0.95
CA GLN A 63 5.43 13.07 -1.48
C GLN A 63 5.06 11.58 -1.40
N ILE A 64 5.99 10.69 -1.80
CA ILE A 64 5.80 9.24 -1.69
C ILE A 64 5.55 8.83 -0.23
N GLN A 65 6.31 9.40 0.71
CA GLN A 65 6.12 9.14 2.12
C GLN A 65 4.74 9.57 2.61
N GLY A 66 4.29 10.79 2.25
CA GLY A 66 2.94 11.25 2.58
C GLY A 66 1.83 10.34 2.01
N LEU A 67 2.00 9.86 0.78
CA LEU A 67 1.08 8.90 0.18
C LEU A 67 1.10 7.55 0.91
N ASN A 68 2.26 7.09 1.38
CA ASN A 68 2.35 5.86 2.16
C ASN A 68 1.67 5.96 3.52
N ASP A 69 1.84 7.09 4.22
CA ASP A 69 1.20 7.31 5.52
C ASP A 69 -0.33 7.32 5.39
N ALA A 70 -0.86 7.98 4.35
CA ALA A 70 -2.27 7.96 4.03
C ALA A 70 -2.78 6.55 3.69
N LEU A 71 -2.03 5.82 2.84
CA LEU A 71 -2.38 4.45 2.45
C LEU A 71 -2.42 3.51 3.66
N ARG A 72 -1.40 3.61 4.53
CA ARG A 72 -1.30 2.79 5.73
C ARG A 72 -2.48 3.03 6.67
N THR A 73 -2.83 4.30 6.89
CA THR A 73 -3.99 4.67 7.72
C THR A 73 -5.28 4.03 7.18
N ARG A 74 -5.45 4.03 5.86
CA ARG A 74 -6.58 3.37 5.21
C ARG A 74 -6.55 1.85 5.38
N LEU A 75 -5.44 1.20 5.05
CA LEU A 75 -5.31 -0.26 5.17
C LEU A 75 -5.50 -0.74 6.61
N ASP A 76 -5.03 0.02 7.59
CA ASP A 76 -5.27 -0.30 9.01
C ASP A 76 -6.76 -0.20 9.37
N LYS A 77 -7.48 0.77 8.82
CA LYS A 77 -8.95 0.88 8.97
C LYS A 77 -9.66 -0.32 8.34
N GLU A 78 -9.38 -0.61 7.07
CA GLU A 78 -9.96 -1.76 6.35
C GLU A 78 -9.70 -3.08 7.08
N ARG A 79 -8.45 -3.30 7.54
CA ARG A 79 -8.09 -4.49 8.32
C ARG A 79 -8.97 -4.62 9.57
N ASN A 80 -9.17 -3.54 10.30
CA ASN A 80 -9.97 -3.56 11.52
C ASN A 80 -11.45 -3.87 11.21
N GLU A 81 -11.99 -3.31 10.13
CA GLU A 81 -13.37 -3.57 9.70
C GLU A 81 -13.57 -5.04 9.29
N VAL A 82 -12.64 -5.61 8.52
CA VAL A 82 -12.66 -7.04 8.17
C VAL A 82 -12.54 -7.93 9.42
N GLN A 83 -11.67 -7.57 10.37
CA GLN A 83 -11.53 -8.33 11.63
C GLN A 83 -12.82 -8.33 12.44
N GLU A 84 -13.52 -7.20 12.56
CA GLU A 84 -14.80 -7.15 13.27
C GLU A 84 -15.89 -7.92 12.54
N ALA A 85 -15.94 -7.85 11.20
CA ALA A 85 -16.85 -8.65 10.39
C ALA A 85 -16.63 -10.16 10.58
N LEU A 86 -15.37 -10.60 10.62
CA LEU A 86 -15.02 -12.01 10.86
C LEU A 86 -15.44 -12.49 12.26
N LYS A 87 -15.22 -11.68 13.31
CA LYS A 87 -15.69 -12.00 14.67
C LYS A 87 -17.20 -12.16 14.73
N LEU A 88 -17.94 -11.27 14.05
CA LEU A 88 -19.40 -11.36 13.99
C LEU A 88 -19.86 -12.63 13.27
N LEU A 89 -19.21 -12.98 12.16
CA LEU A 89 -19.51 -14.19 11.39
C LEU A 89 -19.25 -15.46 12.21
N GLN A 90 -18.15 -15.50 12.97
CA GLN A 90 -17.85 -16.60 13.90
C GLN A 90 -18.94 -16.77 14.97
N LYS A 91 -19.34 -15.67 15.64
CA LYS A 91 -20.44 -15.70 16.62
C LYS A 91 -21.76 -16.18 16.02
N ARG A 92 -22.09 -15.76 14.79
CA ARG A 92 -23.28 -16.24 14.08
C ARG A 92 -23.21 -17.73 13.78
N LYS A 93 -22.05 -18.23 13.37
CA LYS A 93 -21.83 -19.65 13.11
C LYS A 93 -21.96 -20.48 14.39
N GLU A 94 -21.38 -20.01 15.50
CA GLU A 94 -21.52 -20.63 16.81
C GLU A 94 -22.99 -20.70 17.24
N ALA A 95 -23.73 -19.59 17.15
CA ALA A 95 -25.16 -19.54 17.47
C ALA A 95 -25.98 -20.52 16.62
N SER A 96 -25.78 -20.54 15.29
CA SER A 96 -26.43 -21.49 14.38
C SER A 96 -26.15 -22.94 14.79
N SER A 97 -24.88 -23.27 15.05
CA SER A 97 -24.48 -24.61 15.44
C SER A 97 -25.00 -25.04 16.82
N ALA A 98 -25.34 -24.09 17.70
CA ALA A 98 -25.99 -24.38 18.97
C ALA A 98 -27.46 -24.76 18.78
N TYR A 99 -28.17 -24.10 17.87
CA TYR A 99 -29.55 -24.47 17.51
C TYR A 99 -29.63 -25.82 16.79
N ASP A 100 -28.70 -26.11 15.87
CA ASP A 100 -28.64 -27.41 15.17
C ASP A 100 -28.33 -28.60 16.09
N ARG A 101 -27.83 -28.34 17.31
CA ARG A 101 -27.48 -29.35 18.33
C ARG A 101 -28.52 -29.49 19.45
N CYS A 102 -29.59 -28.70 19.43
CA CYS A 102 -30.72 -28.88 20.34
C CYS A 102 -31.66 -29.96 19.76
N PRO A 103 -31.83 -31.13 20.40
CA PRO A 103 -32.83 -32.13 20.02
C PRO A 103 -34.26 -31.67 20.32
#